data_AF-A0A8C5PWF0-F1
#
_entry.id   AF-A0A8C5PWF0-F1
#
_cell.length_a   1.000
_cell.length_b   1.000
_cell.length_c   1.000
_cell.angle_alpha   90.00
_cell.angle_beta   90.00
_cell.angle_gamma   90.00
#
_symmetry.space_group_name_H-M   'P 1'
#
loop_
_entity.id
_entity.type
_entity.pdbx_description
1 polymer ?
#
loop_
_entity_poly.entity_id
_entity_poly.type
_entity_poly.pdbx_seq_one_letter_code
_entity_poly.pdbx_strand_id
1 'polypeptide(L)'
;MHFAQHAALVRACWVEGFRDVSSSGQRIELPIAGRGRWVWGGLIKTRTLTLEHGVTLIARTRKKRDVIEKLFPEQIQQKYQDLEQNSHIKQILQAFDKFGNDQSKTSSNGLHQNPQRGGGFFSGVLTALTSVAVVLLVYHWSSRESEHDLLVHKPVTKWSPEEVVLWLEQLGPWASHYKERFLSERVNGRLLLTLAEDEFSNKPYSIENSSHRKAILMELDRVKMLGVKPPQNIWEYKAVNAGKSLFLLYALKSSPRLSMLYIYFFDYAETFLPFIHTTCPLEEEQEDSIISKLIDLHDPTWKQWREFLVKYAFLPYQLIAEFAWDWLEVHYWTSRFIIVNAMLLSVLEVLSFWRLWSRRELKSLPRLMWGHFWKMSTQGLFVAIFWPVIPRFICNCLFYWALYFNPIINIDLVVKEIRRLDTQVV
;
A
#
# COMPACT_ATOMS: atom_id res chain seq x y z
N MET A 1 15.97 36.41 -22.37
CA MET A 1 15.13 36.91 -23.48
C MET A 1 14.34 35.80 -24.23
N HIS A 2 14.34 34.55 -23.74
CA HIS A 2 13.61 33.43 -24.37
C HIS A 2 12.31 33.00 -23.65
N PHE A 3 11.89 33.73 -22.61
CA PHE A 3 10.72 33.38 -21.79
C PHE A 3 9.41 34.07 -22.22
N ALA A 4 9.47 35.02 -23.17
CA ALA A 4 8.31 35.81 -23.60
C ALA A 4 7.64 35.30 -24.90
N GLN A 5 8.28 34.42 -25.67
CA GLN A 5 7.72 33.91 -26.94
C GLN A 5 6.87 32.63 -26.79
N HIS A 6 7.03 31.85 -25.71
CA HIS A 6 6.20 30.64 -25.50
C HIS A 6 4.80 30.93 -24.93
N ALA A 7 4.58 32.09 -24.30
CA ALA A 7 3.28 32.45 -23.72
C ALA A 7 2.27 32.99 -24.75
N ALA A 8 2.73 33.40 -25.94
CA ALA A 8 1.88 33.93 -27.01
C ALA A 8 1.26 32.82 -27.89
N LEU A 9 1.93 31.67 -28.03
CA LEU A 9 1.47 30.53 -28.85
C LEU A 9 0.34 29.71 -28.18
N VAL A 10 0.29 29.71 -26.83
CA VAL A 10 -0.74 28.97 -26.08
C VAL A 10 -2.09 29.70 -26.08
N ARG A 11 -2.14 31.02 -26.34
CA ARG A 11 -3.41 31.76 -26.46
C ARG A 11 -4.06 31.65 -27.85
N ALA A 12 -3.33 31.25 -28.88
CA ALA A 12 -3.86 31.16 -30.24
C ALA A 12 -4.59 29.83 -30.53
N CYS A 13 -4.31 28.75 -29.80
CA CYS A 13 -4.99 27.46 -29.97
C CYS A 13 -6.29 27.31 -29.16
N TRP A 14 -6.74 28.35 -28.46
CA TRP A 14 -7.88 28.25 -27.52
C TRP A 14 -9.23 28.75 -28.10
N VAL A 15 -9.30 29.15 -29.37
CA VAL A 15 -10.51 29.80 -29.93
C VAL A 15 -11.12 29.15 -31.18
N GLU A 16 -10.47 28.20 -31.85
CA GLU A 16 -11.03 27.57 -33.05
C GLU A 16 -10.98 26.05 -32.98
N GLY A 17 -12.12 25.44 -32.67
CA GLY A 17 -12.28 23.98 -32.66
C GLY A 17 -13.55 23.46 -32.00
N PHE A 18 -14.57 24.32 -31.82
CA PHE A 18 -15.93 23.93 -31.44
C PHE A 18 -16.81 24.00 -32.69
N ARG A 19 -16.84 22.91 -33.46
CA ARG A 19 -17.88 22.58 -34.46
C ARG A 19 -17.68 21.13 -34.91
N ASP A 20 -18.41 20.22 -34.29
CA ASP A 20 -19.52 19.56 -34.97
C ASP A 20 -20.08 18.42 -34.10
N VAL A 21 -21.37 18.54 -33.84
CA VAL A 21 -22.26 17.49 -33.35
C VAL A 21 -22.92 16.90 -34.59
N SER A 22 -23.00 15.57 -34.71
CA SER A 22 -24.27 14.84 -34.96
C SER A 22 -24.08 13.47 -35.65
N SER A 23 -24.85 12.50 -35.15
CA SER A 23 -25.32 11.24 -35.79
C SER A 23 -24.27 10.15 -36.01
N SER A 24 -24.46 8.87 -35.69
CA SER A 24 -25.60 7.94 -35.55
C SER A 24 -25.07 6.74 -34.73
N GLY A 25 -25.80 5.84 -34.06
CA GLY A 25 -27.15 5.32 -34.18
C GLY A 25 -27.09 3.78 -34.20
N GLN A 26 -27.36 3.12 -33.06
CA GLN A 26 -27.72 1.68 -32.89
C GLN A 26 -26.62 0.62 -33.15
N ARG A 27 -26.59 -0.59 -32.54
CA ARG A 27 -27.43 -1.31 -31.55
C ARG A 27 -26.56 -2.42 -30.93
N ILE A 28 -26.88 -2.75 -29.68
CA ILE A 28 -26.28 -3.71 -28.75
C ILE A 28 -26.44 -5.17 -29.24
N GLU A 29 -25.36 -5.95 -29.18
CA GLU A 29 -25.40 -7.39 -28.87
C GLU A 29 -24.25 -7.73 -27.90
N LEU A 30 -24.59 -8.41 -26.79
CA LEU A 30 -23.68 -8.99 -25.80
C LEU A 30 -23.47 -10.47 -26.14
N PRO A 31 -22.29 -11.06 -25.85
CA PRO A 31 -22.19 -11.80 -24.59
C PRO A 31 -20.83 -11.69 -23.84
N ILE A 32 -20.94 -11.34 -22.55
CA ILE A 32 -20.42 -12.04 -21.35
C ILE A 32 -18.95 -12.54 -21.33
N ALA A 33 -18.09 -11.77 -20.64
CA ALA A 33 -17.13 -12.14 -19.56
C ALA A 33 -16.14 -10.96 -19.41
N GLY A 34 -16.15 -10.06 -18.42
CA GLY A 34 -16.35 -10.21 -16.98
C GLY A 34 -15.31 -9.36 -16.23
N ARG A 35 -15.15 -8.06 -16.54
CA ARG A 35 -14.37 -7.09 -15.72
C ARG A 35 -15.35 -6.26 -14.87
N GLY A 36 -15.50 -6.65 -13.61
CA GLY A 36 -16.42 -6.01 -12.66
C GLY A 36 -15.88 -4.69 -12.12
N ARG A 37 -16.39 -3.56 -12.64
CA ARG A 37 -16.28 -2.23 -12.05
C ARG A 37 -17.21 -2.17 -10.82
N TRP A 38 -16.68 -2.01 -9.61
CA TRP A 38 -17.51 -1.85 -8.41
C TRP A 38 -17.88 -0.38 -8.19
N VAL A 39 -19.17 -0.08 -8.34
CA VAL A 39 -19.83 1.10 -7.76
C VAL A 39 -20.26 0.70 -6.34
N TRP A 40 -19.87 1.49 -5.34
CA TRP A 40 -20.16 1.25 -3.94
C TRP A 40 -21.66 1.41 -3.65
N GLY A 41 -22.36 0.27 -3.56
CA GLY A 41 -23.76 0.22 -3.17
C GLY A 41 -24.15 -1.20 -2.76
N GLY A 42 -23.68 -1.66 -1.59
CA GLY A 42 -24.15 -2.92 -1.03
C GLY A 42 -23.12 -3.74 -0.28
N LEU A 43 -22.57 -3.22 0.81
CA LEU A 43 -21.91 -4.08 1.81
C LEU A 43 -22.04 -3.50 3.22
N ILE A 44 -23.28 -3.18 3.62
CA ILE A 44 -23.66 -2.81 5.01
C ILE A 44 -24.74 -3.78 5.50
N LYS A 45 -24.57 -5.10 5.31
CA LYS A 45 -25.57 -6.04 5.82
C LYS A 45 -25.06 -7.31 6.51
N THR A 46 -23.75 -7.46 6.72
CA THR A 46 -23.23 -8.71 7.32
C THR A 46 -22.21 -8.52 8.45
N ARG A 47 -22.08 -7.31 9.02
CA ARG A 47 -21.22 -7.07 10.20
C ARG A 47 -21.85 -6.23 11.31
N THR A 48 -23.17 -6.16 11.35
CA THR A 48 -23.95 -5.59 12.47
C THR A 48 -24.25 -6.61 13.59
N LEU A 49 -23.75 -7.85 13.51
CA LEU A 49 -24.20 -8.94 14.41
C LEU A 49 -23.30 -9.23 15.63
N THR A 50 -22.13 -8.59 15.78
CA THR A 50 -21.24 -8.88 16.93
C THR A 50 -21.01 -7.72 17.89
N LEU A 51 -21.36 -6.47 17.53
CA LEU A 51 -21.29 -5.31 18.42
C LEU A 51 -22.64 -4.96 19.09
N GLU A 52 -23.77 -5.38 18.52
CA GLU A 52 -25.06 -5.22 19.20
C GLU A 52 -25.15 -6.06 20.49
N HIS A 53 -24.43 -7.18 20.61
CA HIS A 53 -24.58 -8.06 21.77
C HIS A 53 -24.11 -7.45 23.11
N GLY A 54 -23.14 -6.54 23.10
CA GLY A 54 -22.64 -5.88 24.32
C GLY A 54 -23.52 -4.74 24.81
N VAL A 55 -23.95 -3.86 23.90
CA VAL A 55 -24.83 -2.71 24.21
C VAL A 55 -26.26 -3.18 24.50
N THR A 56 -26.72 -4.24 23.81
CA THR A 56 -28.03 -4.85 24.07
C THR A 56 -28.07 -5.61 25.39
N LEU A 57 -26.93 -6.11 25.91
CA LEU A 57 -26.89 -6.73 27.24
C LEU A 57 -27.08 -5.69 28.35
N ILE A 58 -26.44 -4.52 28.24
CA ILE A 58 -26.55 -3.43 29.21
C ILE A 58 -27.93 -2.76 29.14
N ALA A 59 -28.48 -2.58 27.93
CA ALA A 59 -29.85 -2.11 27.75
C ALA A 59 -30.89 -3.13 28.23
N ARG A 60 -30.66 -4.45 28.03
CA ARG A 60 -31.52 -5.52 28.56
C ARG A 60 -31.47 -5.61 30.08
N THR A 61 -30.34 -5.39 30.73
CA THR A 61 -30.25 -5.42 32.20
C THR A 61 -30.90 -4.20 32.85
N ARG A 62 -30.80 -3.02 32.22
CA ARG A 62 -31.54 -1.82 32.68
C ARG A 62 -33.05 -1.98 32.48
N LYS A 63 -33.48 -2.44 31.30
CA LYS A 63 -34.89 -2.68 31.00
C LYS A 63 -35.49 -3.82 31.84
N LYS A 64 -34.72 -4.87 32.17
CA LYS A 64 -35.15 -5.90 33.12
C LYS A 64 -35.35 -5.35 34.53
N ARG A 65 -34.49 -4.43 34.98
CA ARG A 65 -34.62 -3.78 36.29
C ARG A 65 -35.90 -2.94 36.36
N ASP A 66 -36.14 -2.10 35.36
CA ASP A 66 -37.34 -1.25 35.30
C ASP A 66 -38.63 -2.08 35.20
N VAL A 67 -38.58 -3.24 34.52
CA VAL A 67 -39.72 -4.16 34.41
C VAL A 67 -39.94 -4.94 35.70
N ILE A 68 -38.89 -5.34 36.41
CA ILE A 68 -38.98 -6.01 37.71
C ILE A 68 -39.51 -5.04 38.79
N GLU A 69 -39.06 -3.78 38.76
CA GLU A 69 -39.56 -2.70 39.63
C GLU A 69 -41.05 -2.42 39.43
N LYS A 70 -41.55 -2.60 38.20
CA LYS A 70 -42.96 -2.39 37.85
C LYS A 70 -43.86 -3.60 38.12
N LEU A 71 -43.31 -4.82 38.09
CA LEU A 71 -44.07 -6.07 38.28
C LEU A 71 -44.20 -6.47 39.76
N PHE A 72 -43.27 -6.07 40.63
CA PHE A 72 -43.28 -6.44 42.04
C PHE A 72 -42.98 -5.26 42.98
N PRO A 73 -43.79 -4.19 42.95
CA PRO A 73 -43.53 -2.99 43.75
C PRO A 73 -43.51 -3.28 45.26
N GLU A 74 -44.41 -4.12 45.76
CA GLU A 74 -44.52 -4.43 47.20
C GLU A 74 -43.31 -5.25 47.72
N GLN A 75 -42.83 -6.24 46.96
CA GLN A 75 -41.68 -7.06 47.36
C GLN A 75 -40.37 -6.25 47.38
N ILE A 76 -40.28 -5.26 46.50
CA ILE A 76 -39.14 -4.35 46.42
C ILE A 76 -39.20 -3.36 47.57
N GLN A 77 -40.37 -2.80 47.87
CA GLN A 77 -40.56 -1.88 48.99
C GLN A 77 -40.33 -2.57 50.34
N GLN A 78 -40.73 -3.84 50.48
CA GLN A 78 -40.44 -4.66 51.66
C GLN A 78 -38.93 -4.95 51.79
N LYS A 79 -38.23 -5.23 50.68
CA LYS A 79 -36.77 -5.35 50.70
C LYS A 79 -36.06 -4.02 51.01
N TYR A 80 -36.58 -2.88 50.55
CA TYR A 80 -36.04 -1.57 50.95
C TYR A 80 -36.23 -1.31 52.45
N GLN A 81 -37.36 -1.72 53.03
CA GLN A 81 -37.60 -1.64 54.48
C GLN A 81 -36.69 -2.60 55.28
N ASP A 82 -36.48 -3.83 54.79
CA ASP A 82 -35.54 -4.80 55.40
C ASP A 82 -34.08 -4.31 55.31
N LEU A 83 -33.71 -3.66 54.20
CA LEU A 83 -32.41 -3.01 54.01
C LEU A 83 -32.25 -1.79 54.93
N GLU A 84 -33.33 -1.08 55.24
CA GLU A 84 -33.31 0.04 56.17
C GLU A 84 -33.20 -0.37 57.64
N GLN A 85 -33.78 -1.51 58.02
CA GLN A 85 -33.71 -2.04 59.38
C GLN A 85 -32.35 -2.69 59.70
N ASN A 86 -31.62 -3.18 58.70
CA ASN A 86 -30.39 -3.93 58.91
C ASN A 86 -29.15 -3.01 58.93
N SER A 87 -28.72 -2.63 60.14
CA SER A 87 -27.59 -1.72 60.37
C SER A 87 -26.27 -2.17 59.72
N HIS A 88 -26.05 -3.47 59.62
CA HIS A 88 -24.87 -4.07 58.97
C HIS A 88 -24.85 -3.82 57.46
N ILE A 89 -25.99 -3.91 56.78
CA ILE A 89 -26.08 -3.69 55.33
C ILE A 89 -25.93 -2.20 55.00
N LYS A 90 -26.50 -1.32 55.84
CA LYS A 90 -26.26 0.13 55.73
C LYS A 90 -24.78 0.48 55.84
N GLN A 91 -24.04 -0.16 56.75
CA GLN A 91 -22.59 0.04 56.88
C GLN A 91 -21.83 -0.45 55.63
N ILE A 92 -22.20 -1.59 55.07
CA ILE A 92 -21.58 -2.11 53.83
C ILE A 92 -21.86 -1.18 52.65
N LEU A 93 -23.10 -0.71 52.51
CA LEU A 93 -23.48 0.23 51.44
C LEU A 93 -22.74 1.56 51.60
N GLN A 94 -22.65 2.11 52.82
CA GLN A 94 -21.87 3.32 53.08
C GLN A 94 -20.37 3.12 52.81
N ALA A 95 -19.80 1.95 53.15
CA ALA A 95 -18.42 1.64 52.83
C ALA A 95 -18.18 1.53 51.32
N PHE A 96 -19.14 0.96 50.58
CA PHE A 96 -19.09 0.86 49.12
C PHE A 96 -19.22 2.23 48.44
N ASP A 97 -20.11 3.08 48.94
CA ASP A 97 -20.33 4.43 48.43
C ASP A 97 -19.15 5.35 48.74
N LYS A 98 -18.54 5.18 49.93
CA LYS A 98 -17.28 5.84 50.29
C LYS A 98 -16.12 5.40 49.39
N PHE A 99 -16.00 4.10 49.11
CA PHE A 99 -14.99 3.58 48.19
C PHE A 99 -15.18 4.11 46.76
N GLY A 100 -16.43 4.21 46.28
CA GLY A 100 -16.74 4.83 44.98
C GLY A 100 -16.41 6.32 44.93
N ASN A 101 -16.73 7.06 45.98
CA ASN A 101 -16.42 8.48 46.09
C ASN A 101 -14.92 8.80 46.25
N ASP A 102 -14.17 7.92 46.90
CA ASP A 102 -12.71 8.07 47.00
C ASP A 102 -12.04 7.78 45.64
N GLN A 103 -12.59 6.86 44.83
CA GLN A 103 -12.15 6.62 43.45
C GLN A 103 -12.47 7.78 42.51
N SER A 104 -13.65 8.42 42.66
CA SER A 104 -14.04 9.56 41.82
C SER A 104 -13.25 10.83 42.15
N LYS A 105 -12.96 11.08 43.44
CA LYS A 105 -12.11 12.21 43.88
C LYS A 105 -10.65 12.06 43.49
N THR A 106 -10.14 10.82 43.44
CA THR A 106 -8.80 10.55 42.90
C THR A 106 -8.72 10.81 41.39
N SER A 107 -9.86 10.77 40.68
CA SER A 107 -9.95 11.03 39.23
C SER A 107 -10.07 12.52 38.88
N SER A 108 -10.41 13.42 39.82
CA SER A 108 -10.59 14.85 39.52
C SER A 108 -9.33 15.69 39.70
N ASN A 109 -8.36 15.24 40.51
CA ASN A 109 -7.14 16.01 40.81
C ASN A 109 -5.85 15.43 40.21
N GLY A 110 -5.96 14.40 39.36
CA GLY A 110 -4.83 13.78 38.66
C GLY A 110 -4.81 14.14 37.19
N LEU A 111 -3.83 14.97 36.79
CA LEU A 111 -3.39 15.18 35.42
C LEU A 111 -3.45 13.88 34.60
N HIS A 112 -4.20 13.89 33.49
CA HIS A 112 -4.36 12.83 32.48
C HIS A 112 -3.35 11.68 32.56
N GLN A 113 -3.65 10.64 33.34
CA GLN A 113 -3.06 9.32 33.18
C GLN A 113 -4.17 8.28 33.01
N ASN A 114 -4.19 7.73 31.81
CA ASN A 114 -5.01 6.66 31.30
C ASN A 114 -5.09 5.47 32.28
N PRO A 115 -6.27 4.87 32.56
CA PRO A 115 -6.36 3.68 33.39
C PRO A 115 -5.94 2.45 32.58
N GLN A 116 -4.62 2.23 32.46
CA GLN A 116 -4.04 1.01 31.89
C GLN A 116 -3.14 0.31 32.91
N ARG A 117 -3.69 -0.06 34.07
CA ARG A 117 -2.91 -0.80 35.09
C ARG A 117 -2.83 -2.32 34.86
N GLY A 118 -3.44 -2.84 33.79
CA GLY A 118 -3.32 -4.24 33.35
C GLY A 118 -2.78 -4.44 31.92
N GLY A 119 -2.43 -3.36 31.21
CA GLY A 119 -2.03 -3.39 29.80
C GLY A 119 -0.53 -3.53 29.54
N GLY A 120 0.34 -3.31 30.53
CA GLY A 120 1.79 -3.24 30.34
C GLY A 120 2.43 -4.57 29.95
N PHE A 121 2.01 -5.68 30.57
CA PHE A 121 2.54 -7.01 30.29
C PHE A 121 2.10 -7.52 28.91
N PHE A 122 0.81 -7.40 28.59
CA PHE A 122 0.29 -7.77 27.27
C PHE A 122 0.82 -6.87 26.15
N SER A 123 0.99 -5.57 26.42
CA SER A 123 1.66 -4.65 25.49
C SER A 123 3.12 -5.05 25.28
N GLY A 124 3.86 -5.32 26.36
CA GLY A 124 5.26 -5.74 26.30
C GLY A 124 5.46 -7.05 25.54
N VAL A 125 4.65 -8.08 25.82
CA VAL A 125 4.69 -9.37 25.12
C VAL A 125 4.35 -9.19 23.64
N LEU A 126 3.33 -8.39 23.30
CA LEU A 126 2.99 -8.10 21.91
C LEU A 126 4.12 -7.33 21.19
N THR A 127 4.77 -6.37 21.86
CA THR A 127 5.92 -5.67 21.29
C THR A 127 7.14 -6.59 21.10
N ALA A 128 7.37 -7.52 22.01
CA ALA A 128 8.44 -8.50 21.88
C ALA A 128 8.16 -9.48 20.73
N LEU A 129 6.93 -9.99 20.62
CA LEU A 129 6.50 -10.87 19.54
C LEU A 129 6.57 -10.18 18.17
N THR A 130 6.17 -8.91 18.07
CA THR A 130 6.29 -8.15 16.81
C THR A 130 7.76 -7.91 16.45
N SER A 131 8.61 -7.57 17.42
CA SER A 131 10.06 -7.45 17.20
C SER A 131 10.69 -8.76 16.72
N VAL A 132 10.39 -9.88 17.38
CA VAL A 132 10.88 -11.22 16.97
C VAL A 132 10.36 -11.57 15.57
N ALA A 133 9.07 -11.33 15.29
CA ALA A 133 8.50 -11.59 13.97
C ALA A 133 9.22 -10.79 12.87
N VAL A 134 9.60 -9.53 13.13
CA VAL A 134 10.35 -8.71 12.16
C VAL A 134 11.75 -9.26 11.94
N VAL A 135 12.45 -9.67 13.01
CA VAL A 135 13.78 -10.28 12.88
C VAL A 135 13.70 -11.60 12.09
N LEU A 136 12.69 -12.42 12.33
CA LEU A 136 12.46 -13.64 11.57
C LEU A 136 12.12 -13.36 10.10
N LEU A 137 11.30 -12.34 9.81
CA LEU A 137 11.02 -11.91 8.43
C LEU A 137 12.28 -11.43 7.72
N VAL A 138 13.10 -10.62 8.40
CA VAL A 138 14.40 -10.17 7.87
C VAL A 138 15.29 -11.37 7.60
N TYR A 139 15.38 -12.33 8.51
CA TYR A 139 16.22 -13.51 8.32
C TYR A 139 15.73 -14.38 7.15
N HIS A 140 14.44 -14.73 7.14
CA HIS A 140 13.84 -15.55 6.08
C HIS A 140 13.98 -14.89 4.71
N TRP A 141 13.73 -13.58 4.62
CA TRP A 141 13.76 -12.88 3.34
C TRP A 141 15.17 -12.50 2.91
N SER A 142 16.05 -12.12 3.83
CA SER A 142 17.47 -11.85 3.53
C SER A 142 18.21 -13.11 3.07
N SER A 143 17.85 -14.29 3.61
CA SER A 143 18.43 -15.57 3.15
C SER A 143 17.96 -15.96 1.75
N ARG A 144 16.79 -15.48 1.31
CA ARG A 144 16.26 -15.70 -0.03
C ARG A 144 16.74 -14.63 -1.02
N GLU A 145 16.95 -13.41 -0.52
CA GLU A 145 17.51 -12.27 -1.25
C GLU A 145 18.93 -12.62 -1.72
N SER A 146 19.78 -13.23 -0.90
CA SER A 146 21.18 -13.53 -1.27
C SER A 146 21.38 -14.38 -2.52
N GLU A 147 20.47 -15.29 -2.88
CA GLU A 147 20.61 -16.11 -4.09
C GLU A 147 20.26 -15.35 -5.38
N HIS A 148 19.26 -14.46 -5.32
CA HIS A 148 18.78 -13.72 -6.50
C HIS A 148 19.49 -12.36 -6.66
N ASP A 149 19.96 -11.79 -5.55
CA ASP A 149 20.64 -10.50 -5.46
C ASP A 149 22.04 -10.50 -6.12
N LEU A 150 22.68 -11.67 -6.16
CA LEU A 150 24.02 -11.85 -6.76
C LEU A 150 24.07 -11.42 -8.24
N LEU A 151 23.02 -11.66 -9.03
CA LEU A 151 23.02 -11.35 -10.46
C LEU A 151 22.77 -9.87 -10.76
N VAL A 152 21.99 -9.18 -9.94
CA VAL A 152 21.52 -7.82 -10.22
C VAL A 152 22.63 -6.79 -9.93
N HIS A 153 23.50 -7.08 -8.97
CA HIS A 153 24.68 -6.26 -8.66
C HIS A 153 25.92 -6.62 -9.47
N LYS A 154 25.96 -7.82 -10.07
CA LYS A 154 27.13 -8.32 -10.78
C LYS A 154 27.05 -7.96 -12.26
N PRO A 155 28.07 -7.31 -12.84
CA PRO A 155 28.09 -7.02 -14.26
C PRO A 155 28.11 -8.30 -15.07
N VAL A 156 27.44 -8.28 -16.22
CA VAL A 156 27.21 -9.45 -17.07
C VAL A 156 28.52 -10.08 -17.51
N THR A 157 29.54 -9.26 -17.75
CA THR A 157 30.90 -9.69 -18.12
C THR A 157 31.59 -10.58 -17.07
N LYS A 158 31.07 -10.66 -15.84
CA LYS A 158 31.58 -11.50 -14.76
C LYS A 158 30.68 -12.70 -14.47
N TRP A 159 29.61 -12.91 -15.23
CA TRP A 159 28.70 -14.02 -14.96
C TRP A 159 29.34 -15.38 -15.26
N SER A 160 29.16 -16.33 -14.35
CA SER A 160 29.53 -17.73 -14.55
C SER A 160 28.51 -18.47 -15.44
N PRO A 161 28.84 -19.65 -15.98
CA PRO A 161 27.89 -20.43 -16.77
C PRO A 161 26.60 -20.80 -16.01
N GLU A 162 26.71 -21.04 -14.71
CA GLU A 162 25.56 -21.34 -13.85
C GLU A 162 24.66 -20.11 -13.65
N GLU A 163 25.27 -18.94 -13.50
CA GLU A 163 24.59 -17.65 -13.38
C GLU A 163 23.87 -17.24 -14.69
N VAL A 164 24.48 -17.50 -15.84
CA VAL A 164 23.84 -17.31 -17.16
C VAL A 164 22.61 -18.21 -17.31
N VAL A 165 22.71 -19.45 -16.85
CA VAL A 165 21.59 -20.40 -16.88
C VAL A 165 20.48 -19.98 -15.92
N LEU A 166 20.82 -19.46 -14.73
CA LEU A 166 19.84 -18.93 -13.79
C LEU A 166 19.08 -17.74 -14.39
N TRP A 167 19.78 -16.84 -15.10
CA TRP A 167 19.14 -15.76 -15.86
C TRP A 167 18.24 -16.30 -16.98
N LEU A 168 18.70 -17.32 -17.73
CA LEU A 168 17.94 -17.95 -18.80
C LEU A 168 16.62 -18.57 -18.28
N GLU A 169 16.68 -19.30 -17.16
CA GLU A 169 15.50 -19.90 -16.52
C GLU A 169 14.45 -18.85 -16.09
N GLN A 170 14.86 -17.61 -15.80
CA GLN A 170 13.95 -16.53 -15.43
C GLN A 170 13.13 -15.98 -16.61
N LEU A 171 13.54 -16.22 -17.86
CA LEU A 171 12.77 -15.83 -19.04
C LEU A 171 11.46 -16.60 -19.17
N GLY A 172 11.36 -17.77 -18.53
CA GLY A 172 10.13 -18.52 -18.43
C GLY A 172 10.36 -20.04 -18.34
N PRO A 173 9.29 -20.81 -18.06
CA PRO A 173 9.38 -22.27 -17.88
C PRO A 173 9.98 -22.99 -19.11
N TRP A 174 9.74 -22.46 -20.31
CA TRP A 174 10.25 -22.99 -21.58
C TRP A 174 11.77 -22.93 -21.70
N ALA A 175 12.43 -22.00 -21.00
CA ALA A 175 13.86 -21.79 -21.09
C ALA A 175 14.68 -22.91 -20.44
N SER A 176 14.05 -23.66 -19.52
CA SER A 176 14.63 -24.85 -18.88
C SER A 176 15.09 -25.92 -19.89
N HIS A 177 14.43 -26.01 -21.05
CA HIS A 177 14.78 -26.97 -22.11
C HIS A 177 16.14 -26.70 -22.77
N TYR A 178 16.68 -25.49 -22.64
CA TYR A 178 17.95 -25.08 -23.24
C TYR A 178 19.11 -25.06 -22.23
N LYS A 179 18.81 -25.19 -20.94
CA LYS A 179 19.78 -25.15 -19.84
C LYS A 179 21.01 -26.04 -20.08
N GLU A 180 20.78 -27.31 -20.40
CA GLU A 180 21.87 -28.27 -20.57
C GLU A 180 22.82 -27.88 -21.71
N ARG A 181 22.29 -27.28 -22.78
CA ARG A 181 23.08 -26.81 -23.93
C ARG A 181 23.95 -25.61 -23.56
N PHE A 182 23.44 -24.70 -22.72
CA PHE A 182 24.22 -23.56 -22.24
C PHE A 182 25.30 -23.99 -21.22
N LEU A 183 25.00 -25.00 -20.39
CA LEU A 183 25.98 -25.58 -19.47
C LEU A 183 27.07 -26.37 -20.21
N SER A 184 26.70 -27.19 -21.22
CA SER A 184 27.65 -28.00 -21.98
C SER A 184 28.67 -27.13 -22.71
N GLU A 185 28.22 -26.01 -23.27
CA GLU A 185 29.06 -25.03 -23.96
C GLU A 185 29.75 -24.05 -23.02
N ARG A 186 29.52 -24.19 -21.70
CA ARG A 186 30.08 -23.31 -20.66
C ARG A 186 29.89 -21.83 -20.98
N VAL A 187 28.68 -21.47 -21.41
CA VAL A 187 28.37 -20.10 -21.82
C VAL A 187 28.48 -19.17 -20.63
N ASN A 188 29.60 -18.45 -20.55
CA ASN A 188 29.80 -17.41 -19.55
C ASN A 188 29.23 -16.08 -20.04
N GLY A 189 29.13 -15.09 -19.15
CA GLY A 189 28.50 -13.83 -19.51
C GLY A 189 29.25 -13.01 -20.57
N ARG A 190 30.54 -13.25 -20.80
CA ARG A 190 31.26 -12.61 -21.93
C ARG A 190 30.86 -13.22 -23.27
N LEU A 191 30.78 -14.56 -23.32
CA LEU A 191 30.31 -15.27 -24.50
C LEU A 191 28.84 -14.93 -24.78
N LEU A 192 28.01 -14.86 -23.74
CA LEU A 192 26.60 -14.47 -23.85
C LEU A 192 26.42 -13.11 -24.57
N LEU A 193 27.28 -12.13 -24.26
CA LEU A 193 27.22 -10.81 -24.88
C LEU A 193 27.65 -10.81 -26.36
N THR A 194 28.41 -11.81 -26.81
CA THR A 194 28.80 -11.93 -28.23
C THR A 194 27.80 -12.72 -29.05
N LEU A 195 26.90 -13.48 -28.40
CA LEU A 195 25.91 -14.30 -29.11
C LEU A 195 24.96 -13.44 -29.93
N ALA A 196 24.77 -13.86 -31.17
CA ALA A 196 23.84 -13.29 -32.15
C ALA A 196 22.74 -14.30 -32.53
N GLU A 197 21.73 -13.84 -33.28
CA GLU A 197 20.54 -14.66 -33.60
C GLU A 197 20.87 -15.94 -34.36
N ASP A 198 21.83 -15.86 -35.29
CA ASP A 198 22.31 -16.95 -36.11
C ASP A 198 22.99 -18.03 -35.27
N GLU A 199 23.76 -17.64 -34.25
CA GLU A 199 24.42 -18.59 -33.34
C GLU A 199 23.39 -19.39 -32.52
N PHE A 200 22.29 -18.77 -32.08
CA PHE A 200 21.23 -19.48 -31.35
C PHE A 200 20.48 -20.52 -32.20
N SER A 201 20.35 -20.28 -33.51
CA SER A 201 19.69 -21.21 -34.43
C SER A 201 20.58 -22.42 -34.77
N ASN A 202 21.90 -22.21 -34.79
CA ASN A 202 22.85 -23.23 -35.17
C ASN A 202 23.21 -24.16 -33.99
N LYS A 203 23.81 -25.32 -34.30
CA LYS A 203 24.48 -26.13 -33.26
C LYS A 203 25.59 -25.28 -32.64
N PRO A 204 25.79 -25.32 -31.31
CA PRO A 204 25.30 -26.31 -30.34
C PRO A 204 23.93 -25.99 -29.69
N TYR A 205 23.42 -24.77 -29.83
CA TYR A 205 22.22 -24.33 -29.11
C TYR A 205 20.91 -24.80 -29.74
N SER A 206 20.85 -24.87 -31.08
CA SER A 206 19.74 -25.41 -31.87
C SER A 206 18.36 -25.00 -31.35
N ILE A 207 18.18 -23.70 -31.12
CA ILE A 207 16.91 -23.12 -30.69
C ILE A 207 16.05 -22.91 -31.94
N GLU A 208 15.29 -23.91 -32.34
CA GLU A 208 14.48 -23.88 -33.57
C GLU A 208 13.31 -22.88 -33.49
N ASN A 209 12.77 -22.66 -32.29
CA ASN A 209 11.64 -21.76 -32.08
C ASN A 209 12.06 -20.28 -32.19
N SER A 210 11.50 -19.58 -33.18
CA SER A 210 11.76 -18.16 -33.41
C SER A 210 11.27 -17.26 -32.28
N SER A 211 10.19 -17.60 -31.58
CA SER A 211 9.71 -16.80 -30.45
C SER A 211 10.66 -16.86 -29.27
N HIS A 212 11.23 -18.03 -28.98
CA HIS A 212 12.23 -18.21 -27.92
C HIS A 212 13.52 -17.45 -28.24
N ARG A 213 14.01 -17.51 -29.49
CA ARG A 213 15.19 -16.73 -29.92
C ARG A 213 14.96 -15.23 -29.74
N LYS A 214 13.82 -14.72 -30.21
CA LYS A 214 13.45 -13.31 -30.05
C LYS A 214 13.38 -12.89 -28.58
N ALA A 215 12.77 -13.71 -27.72
CA ALA A 215 12.70 -13.42 -26.29
C ALA A 215 14.08 -13.36 -25.62
N ILE A 216 14.98 -14.31 -25.95
CA ILE A 216 16.36 -14.31 -25.44
C ILE A 216 17.12 -13.09 -25.93
N LEU A 217 17.08 -12.80 -27.23
CA LEU A 217 17.80 -11.67 -27.83
C LEU A 217 17.34 -10.34 -27.26
N MET A 218 16.03 -10.19 -27.07
CA MET A 218 15.48 -8.97 -26.51
C MET A 218 15.94 -8.70 -25.08
N GLU A 219 15.86 -9.72 -24.19
CA GLU A 219 16.36 -9.52 -22.83
C GLU A 219 17.90 -9.39 -22.82
N LEU A 220 18.60 -10.07 -23.73
CA LEU A 220 20.04 -9.92 -23.90
C LEU A 220 20.42 -8.50 -24.31
N ASP A 221 19.67 -7.87 -25.22
CA ASP A 221 19.89 -6.48 -25.62
C ASP A 221 19.62 -5.52 -24.47
N ARG A 222 18.59 -5.79 -23.65
CA ARG A 222 18.33 -5.02 -22.43
C ARG A 222 19.50 -5.10 -21.44
N VAL A 223 20.01 -6.31 -21.25
CA VAL A 223 21.16 -6.61 -20.39
C VAL A 223 22.47 -6.03 -20.96
N LYS A 224 22.64 -5.97 -22.28
CA LYS A 224 23.76 -5.30 -22.98
C LYS A 224 23.73 -3.79 -22.75
N MET A 225 22.57 -3.16 -22.90
CA MET A 225 22.42 -1.71 -22.71
C MET A 225 22.69 -1.30 -21.25
N LEU A 226 22.17 -2.07 -20.29
CA LEU A 226 22.31 -1.75 -18.86
C LEU A 226 23.63 -2.25 -18.26
N GLY A 227 24.30 -3.23 -18.88
CA GLY A 227 25.52 -3.87 -18.39
C GLY A 227 25.34 -4.78 -17.16
N VAL A 228 24.14 -4.79 -16.60
CA VAL A 228 23.69 -5.58 -15.44
C VAL A 228 22.31 -6.15 -15.72
N LYS A 229 21.92 -7.20 -14.98
CA LYS A 229 20.54 -7.68 -15.02
C LYS A 229 19.62 -6.58 -14.45
N PRO A 230 18.55 -6.18 -15.16
CA PRO A 230 17.50 -5.33 -14.62
C PRO A 230 16.63 -6.05 -13.56
N PRO A 231 16.18 -5.36 -12.51
CA PRO A 231 15.35 -5.97 -11.47
C PRO A 231 13.97 -6.35 -12.02
N GLN A 232 13.53 -7.59 -11.79
CA GLN A 232 12.22 -8.08 -12.27
C GLN A 232 11.18 -8.18 -11.15
N ASN A 233 11.60 -8.12 -9.90
CA ASN A 233 10.71 -8.26 -8.75
C ASN A 233 11.01 -7.21 -7.67
N ILE A 234 10.07 -7.03 -6.74
CA ILE A 234 10.16 -6.02 -5.66
C ILE A 234 11.45 -6.20 -4.82
N TRP A 235 11.91 -7.44 -4.65
CA TRP A 235 13.05 -7.76 -3.80
C TRP A 235 14.37 -7.46 -4.50
N GLU A 236 14.49 -7.81 -5.78
CA GLU A 236 15.61 -7.38 -6.64
C GLU A 236 15.65 -5.85 -6.76
N TYR A 237 14.50 -5.20 -6.90
CA TYR A 237 14.43 -3.74 -6.92
C TYR A 237 14.90 -3.14 -5.59
N LYS A 238 14.45 -3.68 -4.46
CA LYS A 238 14.90 -3.26 -3.12
C LYS A 238 16.41 -3.44 -2.96
N ALA A 239 16.97 -4.55 -3.44
CA ALA A 239 18.38 -4.83 -3.25
C ALA A 239 19.26 -3.82 -4.03
N VAL A 240 18.90 -3.53 -5.29
CA VAL A 240 19.55 -2.47 -6.09
C VAL A 240 19.33 -1.09 -5.48
N ASN A 241 18.10 -0.81 -5.06
CA ASN A 241 17.64 0.53 -4.68
C ASN A 241 17.18 0.58 -3.22
N ALA A 242 18.01 0.14 -2.27
CA ALA A 242 17.61 -0.01 -0.86
C ALA A 242 17.12 1.30 -0.23
N GLY A 243 17.78 2.42 -0.52
CA GLY A 243 17.41 3.74 0.02
C GLY A 243 16.12 4.28 -0.60
N LYS A 244 16.06 4.22 -1.92
CA LYS A 244 14.91 4.69 -2.71
C LYS A 244 13.65 3.87 -2.41
N SER A 245 13.76 2.54 -2.29
CA SER A 245 12.63 1.67 -1.94
C SER A 245 12.10 1.94 -0.52
N LEU A 246 12.97 2.13 0.47
CA LEU A 246 12.54 2.52 1.81
C LEU A 246 11.89 3.91 1.80
N PHE A 247 12.53 4.88 1.15
CA PHE A 247 12.01 6.24 1.01
C PHE A 247 10.62 6.23 0.38
N LEU A 248 10.45 5.56 -0.77
CA LEU A 248 9.18 5.44 -1.48
C LEU A 248 8.11 4.77 -0.62
N LEU A 249 8.44 3.70 0.10
CA LEU A 249 7.49 2.99 0.97
C LEU A 249 6.92 3.90 2.06
N TYR A 250 7.77 4.70 2.70
CA TYR A 250 7.34 5.64 3.74
C TYR A 250 6.68 6.89 3.17
N ALA A 251 7.21 7.44 2.08
CA ALA A 251 6.72 8.68 1.46
C ALA A 251 5.34 8.46 0.80
N LEU A 252 5.16 7.37 0.04
CA LEU A 252 3.87 7.03 -0.57
C LEU A 252 2.78 6.80 0.49
N LYS A 253 3.16 6.25 1.66
CA LYS A 253 2.25 6.08 2.78
C LYS A 253 1.86 7.41 3.43
N SER A 254 2.81 8.31 3.62
CA SER A 254 2.59 9.52 4.43
C SER A 254 2.03 10.69 3.61
N SER A 255 2.44 10.82 2.36
CA SER A 255 2.00 11.83 1.41
C SER A 255 2.14 11.31 -0.02
N PRO A 256 1.15 10.55 -0.52
CA PRO A 256 1.21 9.97 -1.85
C PRO A 256 1.30 11.05 -2.94
N ARG A 257 0.61 12.19 -2.76
CA ARG A 257 0.63 13.32 -3.71
C ARG A 257 2.03 13.91 -3.88
N LEU A 258 2.69 14.25 -2.77
CA LEU A 258 4.05 14.80 -2.84
C LEU A 258 5.05 13.78 -3.38
N SER A 259 4.85 12.50 -3.06
CA SER A 259 5.71 11.42 -3.52
C SER A 259 5.59 11.19 -5.02
N MET A 260 4.38 11.23 -5.57
CA MET A 260 4.17 11.14 -7.03
C MET A 260 4.75 12.34 -7.77
N LEU A 261 4.64 13.55 -7.19
CA LEU A 261 5.34 14.72 -7.74
C LEU A 261 6.86 14.57 -7.69
N TYR A 262 7.40 14.04 -6.58
CA TYR A 262 8.82 13.74 -6.48
C TYR A 262 9.28 12.78 -7.58
N ILE A 263 8.53 11.67 -7.77
CA ILE A 263 8.83 10.68 -8.81
C ILE A 263 8.75 11.32 -10.21
N TYR A 264 7.77 12.19 -10.47
CA TYR A 264 7.66 12.93 -11.73
C TYR A 264 8.87 13.84 -12.01
N PHE A 265 9.34 14.60 -11.02
CA PHE A 265 10.43 15.56 -11.24
C PHE A 265 11.83 14.93 -11.23
N PHE A 266 12.06 13.91 -10.39
CA PHE A 266 13.40 13.37 -10.16
C PHE A 266 13.62 12.00 -10.79
N ASP A 267 12.56 11.30 -11.21
CA ASP A 267 12.63 9.90 -11.59
C ASP A 267 11.58 9.52 -12.65
N TYR A 268 11.47 10.39 -13.66
CA TYR A 268 10.42 10.34 -14.67
C TYR A 268 10.46 9.04 -15.49
N ALA A 269 11.57 8.77 -16.18
CA ALA A 269 11.66 7.63 -17.10
C ALA A 269 11.61 6.28 -16.39
N GLU A 270 12.26 6.16 -15.22
CA GLU A 270 12.47 4.88 -14.54
C GLU A 270 11.28 4.44 -13.68
N THR A 271 10.59 5.38 -13.01
CA THR A 271 9.49 5.03 -12.08
C THR A 271 8.18 5.71 -12.45
N PHE A 272 8.17 6.99 -12.83
CA PHE A 272 6.91 7.69 -13.13
C PHE A 272 6.22 7.11 -14.36
N LEU A 273 6.99 6.90 -15.42
CA LEU A 273 6.48 6.52 -16.73
C LEU A 273 5.89 5.09 -16.73
N PRO A 274 6.55 4.07 -16.16
CA PRO A 274 5.91 2.78 -15.93
C PRO A 274 4.67 2.88 -15.03
N PHE A 275 4.71 3.74 -14.01
CA PHE A 275 3.60 3.89 -13.06
C PHE A 275 2.34 4.45 -13.72
N ILE A 276 2.44 5.50 -14.54
CA ILE A 276 1.28 6.07 -15.23
C ILE A 276 0.71 5.11 -16.28
N HIS A 277 1.56 4.39 -17.02
CA HIS A 277 1.11 3.40 -18.01
C HIS A 277 0.44 2.20 -17.38
N THR A 278 0.89 1.80 -16.19
CA THR A 278 0.27 0.71 -15.42
C THR A 278 -1.08 1.14 -14.83
N THR A 279 -1.13 2.31 -14.19
CA THR A 279 -2.34 2.78 -13.48
C THR A 279 -3.40 3.40 -14.38
N CYS A 280 -3.02 3.89 -15.57
CA CYS A 280 -3.89 4.54 -16.54
C CYS A 280 -3.63 3.97 -17.96
N PRO A 281 -4.02 2.72 -18.24
CA PRO A 281 -3.76 2.09 -19.54
C PRO A 281 -4.66 2.66 -20.65
N LEU A 282 -4.18 2.64 -21.88
CA LEU A 282 -4.97 2.94 -23.08
C LEU A 282 -5.85 1.73 -23.43
N GLU A 283 -7.17 1.93 -23.53
CA GLU A 283 -8.16 0.86 -23.80
C GLU A 283 -8.00 0.17 -25.17
N GLU A 284 -7.22 0.72 -26.10
CA GLU A 284 -7.15 0.28 -27.51
C GLU A 284 -6.04 -0.74 -27.82
N GLU A 285 -5.13 -1.04 -26.88
CA GLU A 285 -3.92 -1.82 -27.18
C GLU A 285 -3.86 -3.14 -26.39
N GLN A 286 -4.88 -3.98 -26.58
CA GLN A 286 -4.96 -5.30 -25.94
C GLN A 286 -4.25 -6.41 -26.75
N GLU A 287 -3.80 -6.14 -27.99
CA GLU A 287 -3.19 -7.15 -28.89
C GLU A 287 -1.71 -6.89 -29.25
N ASP A 288 -1.19 -5.67 -29.17
CA ASP A 288 0.20 -5.41 -29.56
C ASP A 288 1.16 -5.54 -28.37
N SER A 289 1.80 -6.70 -28.33
CA SER A 289 2.92 -7.15 -27.50
C SER A 289 3.30 -6.24 -26.30
N ILE A 290 2.95 -6.72 -25.09
CA ILE A 290 3.43 -6.26 -23.77
C ILE A 290 4.95 -6.02 -23.74
N ILE A 291 5.64 -6.72 -24.64
CA ILE A 291 7.07 -6.82 -24.86
C ILE A 291 7.64 -5.58 -25.60
N SER A 292 6.94 -5.02 -26.60
CA SER A 292 7.33 -3.77 -27.27
C SER A 292 7.17 -2.54 -26.36
N LYS A 293 6.16 -2.57 -25.48
CA LYS A 293 5.84 -1.45 -24.56
C LYS A 293 6.87 -1.24 -23.45
N LEU A 294 7.63 -2.29 -23.10
CA LEU A 294 8.68 -2.18 -22.07
C LEU A 294 9.98 -1.58 -22.62
N ILE A 295 10.17 -1.62 -23.95
CA ILE A 295 11.36 -1.11 -24.63
C ILE A 295 11.17 0.34 -25.08
N ASP A 296 9.94 0.73 -25.42
CA ASP A 296 9.62 2.07 -25.92
C ASP A 296 8.44 2.63 -25.12
N LEU A 297 8.69 2.97 -23.85
CA LEU A 297 7.71 3.70 -23.04
C LEU A 297 7.54 5.10 -23.66
N HIS A 298 6.57 5.24 -24.57
CA HIS A 298 6.20 6.51 -25.14
C HIS A 298 5.68 7.44 -24.04
N ASP A 299 5.96 8.74 -24.15
CA ASP A 299 5.32 9.76 -23.33
C ASP A 299 3.78 9.58 -23.24
N PRO A 300 3.20 9.77 -22.04
CA PRO A 300 1.81 9.45 -21.79
C PRO A 300 0.86 10.38 -22.56
N THR A 301 -0.18 9.78 -23.13
CA THR A 301 -1.20 10.50 -23.91
C THR A 301 -2.02 11.42 -23.01
N TRP A 302 -2.60 12.49 -23.57
CA TRP A 302 -3.48 13.42 -22.82
C TRP A 302 -4.65 12.72 -22.10
N LYS A 303 -5.20 11.64 -22.68
CA LYS A 303 -6.24 10.80 -22.04
C LYS A 303 -5.73 10.20 -20.72
N GLN A 304 -4.53 9.62 -20.74
CA GLN A 304 -3.88 9.04 -19.56
C GLN A 304 -3.55 10.11 -18.52
N TRP A 305 -3.02 11.26 -18.96
CA TRP A 305 -2.78 12.41 -18.07
C TRP A 305 -4.04 12.89 -17.37
N ARG A 306 -5.16 13.01 -18.10
CA ARG A 306 -6.44 13.44 -17.51
C ARG A 306 -6.93 12.45 -16.45
N GLU A 307 -6.89 11.16 -16.75
CA GLU A 307 -7.28 10.12 -15.78
C GLU A 307 -6.37 10.14 -14.56
N PHE A 308 -5.05 10.20 -14.79
CA PHE A 308 -4.06 10.29 -13.74
C PHE A 308 -4.27 11.51 -12.85
N LEU A 309 -4.46 12.70 -13.41
CA LEU A 309 -4.66 13.94 -12.65
C LEU A 309 -5.91 13.89 -11.77
N VAL A 310 -7.00 13.29 -12.26
CA VAL A 310 -8.22 13.10 -11.47
C VAL A 310 -7.97 12.15 -10.30
N LYS A 311 -7.35 10.99 -10.55
CA LYS A 311 -7.00 10.03 -9.50
C LYS A 311 -5.99 10.62 -8.50
N TYR A 312 -4.98 11.32 -8.99
CA TYR A 312 -3.96 12.01 -8.19
C TYR A 312 -4.56 13.05 -7.23
N ALA A 313 -5.54 13.83 -7.71
CA ALA A 313 -6.19 14.85 -6.89
C ALA A 313 -7.07 14.23 -5.79
N PHE A 314 -7.98 13.33 -6.17
CA PHE A 314 -9.05 12.87 -5.28
C PHE A 314 -8.76 11.53 -4.59
N LEU A 315 -8.04 10.62 -5.24
CA LEU A 315 -7.86 9.23 -4.81
C LEU A 315 -6.41 8.75 -4.98
N PRO A 316 -5.42 9.43 -4.37
CA PRO A 316 -4.01 9.11 -4.61
C PRO A 316 -3.61 7.73 -4.09
N TYR A 317 -4.25 7.22 -3.03
CA TYR A 317 -4.03 5.86 -2.54
C TYR A 317 -4.65 4.78 -3.45
N GLN A 318 -5.67 5.12 -4.24
CA GLN A 318 -6.26 4.19 -5.21
C GLN A 318 -5.27 3.87 -6.33
N LEU A 319 -4.48 4.86 -6.80
CA LEU A 319 -3.41 4.63 -7.77
C LEU A 319 -2.38 3.60 -7.26
N ILE A 320 -2.05 3.66 -5.96
CA ILE A 320 -1.14 2.68 -5.34
C ILE A 320 -1.77 1.29 -5.30
N ALA A 321 -3.08 1.21 -5.02
CA ALA A 321 -3.81 -0.06 -5.00
C ALA A 321 -3.92 -0.69 -6.40
N GLU A 322 -4.19 0.12 -7.43
CA GLU A 322 -4.23 -0.32 -8.83
C GLU A 322 -2.86 -0.82 -9.29
N PHE A 323 -1.80 -0.06 -9.01
CA PHE A 323 -0.44 -0.52 -9.28
C PHE A 323 -0.11 -1.85 -8.57
N ALA A 324 -0.47 -1.98 -7.29
CA ALA A 324 -0.24 -3.22 -6.55
C ALA A 324 -1.08 -4.39 -7.06
N TRP A 325 -2.25 -4.11 -7.66
CA TRP A 325 -3.12 -5.12 -8.25
C TRP A 325 -2.47 -5.82 -9.44
N ASP A 326 -1.82 -5.07 -10.33
CA ASP A 326 -1.14 -5.64 -11.49
C ASP A 326 0.05 -6.52 -11.09
N TRP A 327 0.62 -6.29 -9.90
CA TRP A 327 1.70 -7.10 -9.33
C TRP A 327 1.21 -8.34 -8.55
N LEU A 328 -0.10 -8.63 -8.53
CA LEU A 328 -0.65 -9.74 -7.76
C LEU A 328 -0.16 -11.12 -8.26
N GLU A 329 0.11 -11.26 -9.55
CA GLU A 329 0.64 -12.50 -10.14
C GLU A 329 2.06 -12.79 -9.66
N VAL A 330 2.88 -11.74 -9.50
CA VAL A 330 4.28 -11.87 -9.08
C VAL A 330 4.39 -11.96 -7.55
N HIS A 331 3.67 -11.12 -6.80
CA HIS A 331 3.74 -11.05 -5.33
C HIS A 331 2.38 -11.13 -4.66
N TYR A 332 1.74 -12.30 -4.73
CA TYR A 332 0.39 -12.53 -4.21
C TYR A 332 0.11 -11.96 -2.81
N TRP A 333 0.97 -12.26 -1.82
CA TRP A 333 0.77 -11.80 -0.44
C TRP A 333 1.10 -10.33 -0.25
N THR A 334 2.27 -9.89 -0.73
CA THR A 334 2.74 -8.51 -0.54
C THR A 334 1.80 -7.50 -1.20
N SER A 335 1.34 -7.78 -2.43
CA SER A 335 0.38 -6.92 -3.13
C SER A 335 -0.93 -6.78 -2.34
N ARG A 336 -1.45 -7.86 -1.75
CA ARG A 336 -2.66 -7.79 -0.91
C ARG A 336 -2.48 -6.94 0.33
N PHE A 337 -1.33 -7.05 1.01
CA PHE A 337 -1.03 -6.18 2.15
C PHE A 337 -1.00 -4.70 1.73
N ILE A 338 -0.37 -4.39 0.60
CA ILE A 338 -0.32 -3.02 0.06
C ILE A 338 -1.73 -2.53 -0.30
N ILE A 339 -2.55 -3.33 -0.99
CA ILE A 339 -3.92 -2.99 -1.37
C ILE A 339 -4.77 -2.71 -0.13
N VAL A 340 -4.75 -3.60 0.88
CA VAL A 340 -5.50 -3.40 2.13
C VAL A 340 -5.04 -2.12 2.84
N ASN A 341 -3.73 -1.90 2.91
CA ASN A 341 -3.16 -0.70 3.52
C ASN A 341 -3.62 0.58 2.81
N ALA A 342 -3.58 0.58 1.48
CA ALA A 342 -4.02 1.69 0.65
C ALA A 342 -5.52 1.98 0.85
N MET A 343 -6.36 0.94 0.89
CA MET A 343 -7.79 1.08 1.16
C MET A 343 -8.07 1.69 2.54
N LEU A 344 -7.34 1.26 3.58
CA LEU A 344 -7.46 1.83 4.92
C LEU A 344 -7.05 3.31 4.96
N LEU A 345 -5.97 3.68 4.26
CA LEU A 345 -5.51 5.06 4.15
C LEU A 345 -6.52 5.94 3.39
N SER A 346 -7.13 5.41 2.32
CA SER A 346 -8.23 6.09 1.61
C SER A 346 -9.41 6.39 2.55
N VAL A 347 -9.81 5.42 3.38
CA VAL A 347 -10.88 5.63 4.38
C VAL A 347 -10.48 6.72 5.37
N LEU A 348 -9.26 6.69 5.91
CA LEU A 348 -8.78 7.73 6.84
C LEU A 348 -8.76 9.12 6.21
N GLU A 349 -8.38 9.24 4.93
CA GLU A 349 -8.40 10.52 4.21
C GLU A 349 -9.83 11.05 4.05
N VAL A 350 -10.78 10.18 3.69
CA VAL A 350 -12.21 10.53 3.60
C VAL A 350 -12.75 10.98 4.96
N LEU A 351 -12.46 10.25 6.05
CA LEU A 351 -12.88 10.63 7.40
C LEU A 351 -12.27 11.97 7.85
N SER A 352 -11.00 12.20 7.52
CA SER A 352 -10.30 13.46 7.83
C SER A 352 -10.91 14.63 7.05
N PHE A 353 -11.18 14.44 5.77
CA PHE A 353 -11.83 15.45 4.93
C PHE A 353 -13.25 15.74 5.42
N TRP A 354 -14.03 14.71 5.73
CA TRP A 354 -15.38 14.83 6.29
C TRP A 354 -15.39 15.68 7.57
N ARG A 355 -14.43 15.45 8.47
CA ARG A 355 -14.30 16.24 9.70
C ARG A 355 -14.01 17.71 9.42
N LEU A 356 -13.06 17.99 8.53
CA LEU A 356 -12.68 19.37 8.17
C LEU A 356 -13.84 20.10 7.50
N TRP A 357 -14.59 19.39 6.66
CA TRP A 357 -15.81 19.89 6.03
C TRP A 357 -16.90 20.19 7.06
N SER A 358 -17.21 19.22 7.94
CA SER A 358 -18.22 19.35 8.99
C SER A 358 -17.95 20.53 9.93
N ARG A 359 -16.68 20.80 10.27
CA ARG A 359 -16.28 21.92 11.13
C ARG A 359 -16.10 23.26 10.42
N ARG A 360 -16.34 23.32 9.08
CA ARG A 360 -16.09 24.49 8.22
C ARG A 360 -14.67 25.06 8.36
N GLU A 361 -13.70 24.23 8.73
CA GLU A 361 -12.30 24.61 8.89
C GLU A 361 -11.53 24.56 7.56
N LEU A 362 -12.22 24.51 6.41
CA LEU A 362 -11.60 24.46 5.07
C LEU A 362 -10.57 25.58 4.82
N LYS A 363 -10.74 26.74 5.46
CA LYS A 363 -9.79 27.85 5.37
C LYS A 363 -8.42 27.55 6.02
N SER A 364 -8.31 26.52 6.86
CA SER A 364 -7.05 26.07 7.47
C SER A 364 -6.28 25.08 6.60
N LEU A 365 -6.91 24.53 5.55
CA LEU A 365 -6.31 23.52 4.67
C LEU A 365 -4.95 23.93 4.09
N PRO A 366 -4.76 25.15 3.55
CA PRO A 366 -3.46 25.53 2.98
C PRO A 366 -2.34 25.52 4.03
N ARG A 367 -2.63 25.98 5.25
CA ARG A 367 -1.66 25.98 6.35
C ARG A 367 -1.34 24.56 6.81
N LEU A 368 -2.34 23.69 6.88
CA LEU A 368 -2.15 22.29 7.24
C LEU A 368 -1.29 21.57 6.19
N MET A 369 -1.61 21.73 4.90
CA MET A 369 -0.85 21.17 3.79
C MET A 369 0.60 21.69 3.76
N TRP A 370 0.81 22.98 4.04
CA TRP A 370 2.15 23.57 4.15
C TRP A 370 2.95 22.98 5.31
N GLY A 371 2.32 22.77 6.46
CA GLY A 371 2.93 22.06 7.59
C GLY A 371 3.29 20.61 7.26
N HIS A 372 2.40 19.89 6.55
CA HIS A 372 2.68 18.54 6.06
C HIS A 372 3.85 18.51 5.07
N PHE A 373 3.91 19.45 4.14
CA PHE A 373 5.02 19.57 3.20
C PHE A 373 6.36 19.73 3.93
N TRP A 374 6.44 20.67 4.89
CA TRP A 374 7.65 20.86 5.68
C TRP A 374 8.03 19.65 6.54
N LYS A 375 7.04 18.99 7.15
CA LYS A 375 7.28 17.76 7.90
C LYS A 375 7.82 16.64 7.01
N MET A 376 7.29 16.47 5.80
CA MET A 376 7.76 15.45 4.86
C MET A 376 9.15 15.79 4.31
N SER A 377 9.39 17.06 4.00
CA SER A 377 10.70 17.52 3.53
C SER A 377 11.78 17.32 4.59
N THR A 378 11.52 17.70 5.85
CA THR A 378 12.47 17.49 6.96
C THR A 378 12.71 16.01 7.26
N GLN A 379 11.67 15.17 7.22
CA GLN A 379 11.82 13.72 7.38
C GLN A 379 12.62 13.09 6.24
N GLY A 380 12.34 13.48 4.99
CA GLY A 380 13.07 13.01 3.81
C GLY A 380 14.54 13.42 3.84
N LEU A 381 14.82 14.67 4.21
CA LEU A 381 16.18 15.17 4.38
C LEU A 381 16.93 14.45 5.51
N PHE A 382 16.27 14.21 6.64
CA PHE A 382 16.84 13.43 7.74
C PHE A 382 17.21 12.02 7.28
N VAL A 383 16.29 11.32 6.60
CA VAL A 383 16.58 10.00 6.04
C VAL A 383 17.74 10.07 5.06
N ALA A 384 17.78 11.04 4.14
CA ALA A 384 18.87 11.17 3.17
C ALA A 384 20.25 11.39 3.83
N ILE A 385 20.32 12.19 4.89
CA ILE A 385 21.57 12.47 5.62
C ILE A 385 22.04 11.25 6.43
N PHE A 386 21.11 10.58 7.14
CA PHE A 386 21.46 9.48 8.03
C PHE A 386 21.52 8.12 7.33
N TRP A 387 20.91 7.97 6.15
CA TRP A 387 20.93 6.76 5.34
C TRP A 387 22.31 6.08 5.22
N PRO A 388 23.41 6.78 4.88
CA PRO A 388 24.73 6.15 4.75
C PRO A 388 25.29 5.61 6.08
N VAL A 389 24.78 6.07 7.22
CA VAL A 389 25.25 5.66 8.56
C VAL A 389 24.43 4.50 9.11
N ILE A 390 23.19 4.31 8.64
CA ILE A 390 22.29 3.29 9.17
C ILE A 390 22.73 1.89 8.67
N PRO A 391 22.98 0.92 9.57
CA PRO A 391 23.26 -0.45 9.18
C PRO A 391 22.17 -1.06 8.31
N ARG A 392 22.55 -1.80 7.26
CA ARG A 392 21.62 -2.45 6.31
C ARG A 392 20.56 -3.31 7.01
N PHE A 393 20.93 -3.97 8.10
CA PHE A 393 20.01 -4.74 8.93
C PHE A 393 18.86 -3.88 9.47
N ILE A 394 19.15 -2.68 9.99
CA ILE A 394 18.14 -1.76 10.52
C ILE A 394 17.22 -1.28 9.39
N CYS A 395 17.77 -0.94 8.22
CA CYS A 395 16.96 -0.57 7.07
C CYS A 395 16.02 -1.69 6.62
N ASN A 396 16.50 -2.94 6.61
CA ASN A 396 15.67 -4.11 6.31
C ASN A 396 14.56 -4.27 7.36
N CYS A 397 14.87 -4.16 8.66
CA CYS A 397 13.86 -4.20 9.72
C CYS A 397 12.78 -3.13 9.51
N LEU A 398 13.17 -1.88 9.24
CA LEU A 398 12.24 -0.78 8.98
C LEU A 398 11.39 -1.03 7.72
N PHE A 399 12.01 -1.56 6.66
CA PHE A 399 11.31 -1.91 5.42
C PHE A 399 10.21 -2.94 5.66
N TYR A 400 10.55 -4.09 6.25
CA TYR A 400 9.56 -5.16 6.50
C TYR A 400 8.53 -4.76 7.55
N TRP A 401 8.92 -3.96 8.54
CA TRP A 401 7.99 -3.36 9.49
C TRP A 401 6.94 -2.52 8.76
N ALA A 402 7.39 -1.59 7.93
CA ALA A 402 6.50 -0.72 7.17
C ALA A 402 5.67 -1.50 6.14
N LEU A 403 6.18 -2.57 5.57
CA LEU A 403 5.44 -3.33 4.57
C LEU A 403 4.30 -4.15 5.19
N TYR A 404 4.56 -4.88 6.29
CA TYR A 404 3.62 -5.86 6.83
C TYR A 404 2.84 -5.40 8.07
N PHE A 405 3.39 -4.51 8.90
CA PHE A 405 2.72 -4.07 10.13
C PHE A 405 1.92 -2.78 9.96
N ASN A 406 2.23 -1.96 8.96
CA ASN A 406 1.46 -0.75 8.65
C ASN A 406 -0.05 -0.98 8.43
N PRO A 407 -0.49 -2.00 7.66
CA PRO A 407 -1.92 -2.30 7.53
C PRO A 407 -2.57 -2.56 8.88
N ILE A 408 -1.91 -3.32 9.77
CA ILE A 408 -2.43 -3.67 11.10
C ILE A 408 -2.61 -2.40 11.96
N ILE A 409 -1.60 -1.52 11.96
CA ILE A 409 -1.66 -0.24 12.68
C ILE A 409 -2.79 0.63 12.12
N ASN A 410 -2.94 0.67 10.80
CA ASN A 410 -3.96 1.49 10.14
C ASN A 410 -5.39 0.96 10.41
N ILE A 411 -5.59 -0.35 10.59
CA ILE A 411 -6.87 -0.91 11.04
C ILE A 411 -7.26 -0.33 12.40
N ASP A 412 -6.34 -0.34 13.37
CA ASP A 412 -6.60 0.21 14.71
C ASP A 412 -6.91 1.72 14.66
N LEU A 413 -6.19 2.47 13.82
CA LEU A 413 -6.46 3.89 13.59
C LEU A 413 -7.85 4.14 13.01
N VAL A 414 -8.26 3.37 11.99
CA VAL A 414 -9.60 3.45 11.40
C VAL A 414 -10.68 3.16 12.45
N VAL A 415 -10.50 2.10 13.25
CA VAL A 415 -11.46 1.75 14.31
C VAL A 415 -11.58 2.85 15.36
N LYS A 416 -10.45 3.43 15.79
CA LYS A 416 -10.44 4.56 16.73
C LYS A 416 -11.16 5.78 16.16
N GLU A 417 -10.94 6.07 14.88
CA GLU A 417 -11.52 7.23 14.22
C GLU A 417 -13.04 7.08 14.03
N ILE A 418 -13.50 5.88 13.64
CA ILE A 418 -14.93 5.56 13.54
C ILE A 418 -15.62 5.71 14.91
N ARG A 419 -15.05 5.11 15.97
CA ARG A 419 -15.61 5.24 17.33
C ARG A 419 -15.71 6.69 17.80
N ARG A 420 -14.72 7.52 17.44
CA ARG A 420 -14.73 8.95 17.80
C ARG A 420 -15.85 9.71 17.09
N LEU A 421 -16.18 9.33 15.86
CA LEU A 421 -17.30 9.93 15.12
C LEU A 421 -18.63 9.56 15.77
N ASP A 422 -18.83 8.29 16.15
CA ASP A 422 -20.05 7.85 16.85
C ASP A 422 -20.28 8.64 18.15
N THR A 423 -19.22 8.95 18.89
CA THR A 423 -19.32 9.74 20.14
C THR A 423 -19.60 11.23 19.95
N GLN A 424 -19.47 11.79 18.74
CA GLN A 424 -19.76 13.22 18.46
C GLN A 424 -21.16 13.45 17.90
N VAL A 425 -21.90 12.39 17.55
CA VAL A 425 -23.25 12.45 16.98
C VAL A 425 -24.34 12.29 18.06
N VAL A 426 -23.95 11.97 19.30
CA VAL A 426 -24.78 12.00 20.52
C VAL A 426 -24.50 13.29 21.27
#